data_AF-A0A0F4VDQ0-F1
#
_entry.id   AF-A0A0F4VDQ0-F1
#
_cell.length_a   1.000
_cell.length_b   1.000
_cell.length_c   1.000
_cell.angle_alpha   90.00
_cell.angle_beta   90.00
_cell.angle_gamma   90.00
#
_symmetry.space_group_name_H-M   'P 1'
#
loop_
_entity.id
_entity.type
_entity.pdbx_description
1 polymer ?
#
loop_
_entity_poly.entity_id
_entity_poly.type
_entity_poly.pdbx_seq_one_letter_code
_entity_poly.pdbx_strand_id
1 'polypeptide(L)' 'MYVDDLFAVSQPAQGTKFMAVLDKIKGRWGRGTLRAASVPSNPDWAMRQEMMSQSFTTRLDQLWTVQSR' A
#
# COMPACT_ATOMS: atom_id res chain seq x y z
N MET A 1 11.36 15.64 -34.63
CA MET A 1 10.43 14.52 -34.85
C MET A 1 10.35 13.77 -33.53
N TYR A 2 9.27 13.98 -32.76
CA TYR A 2 9.06 13.31 -31.48
C TYR A 2 8.22 12.06 -31.78
N VAL A 3 8.81 10.88 -31.61
CA VAL A 3 8.07 9.62 -31.72
C VAL A 3 7.42 9.43 -30.35
N ASP A 4 6.11 9.60 -30.30
CA ASP A 4 5.34 9.32 -29.09
C ASP A 4 5.47 7.83 -28.76
N ASP A 5 5.64 7.50 -27.48
CA ASP A 5 5.92 6.14 -27.03
C ASP A 5 4.70 5.24 -27.30
N LEU A 6 4.86 4.31 -28.26
CA LEU A 6 3.81 3.39 -28.71
C LEU A 6 3.29 2.47 -27.60
N PHE A 7 4.08 2.29 -26.53
CA PHE A 7 3.72 1.48 -25.36
C PHE A 7 3.44 2.31 -24.12
N ALA A 8 3.49 3.65 -24.22
CA ALA A 8 3.04 4.50 -23.14
C ALA A 8 1.55 4.26 -22.95
N VAL A 9 1.20 3.65 -21.82
CA VAL A 9 -0.18 3.56 -21.36
C VAL A 9 -0.60 5.00 -21.08
N SER A 10 -1.21 5.67 -22.06
CA SER A 10 -1.86 6.95 -21.81
C SER A 10 -2.94 6.65 -20.77
N GLN A 11 -2.76 7.14 -19.54
CA GLN A 11 -3.76 6.92 -18.50
C GLN A 11 -5.03 7.58 -19.01
N PRO A 12 -6.11 6.83 -19.28
CA PRO A 12 -7.33 7.43 -19.80
C PRO A 12 -7.76 8.49 -18.79
N ALA A 13 -8.15 9.68 -19.26
CA ALA A 13 -8.52 10.81 -18.39
C ALA A 13 -9.61 10.45 -17.35
N GLN A 14 -10.39 9.40 -17.63
CA GLN A 14 -11.35 8.78 -16.72
C GLN A 14 -10.70 8.14 -15.49
N GLY A 15 -9.54 7.49 -15.68
CA GLY A 15 -8.74 6.86 -14.62
C GLY A 15 -8.19 7.87 -13.63
N THR A 16 -7.76 9.05 -14.08
CA THR A 16 -7.30 10.13 -13.19
C THR A 16 -8.42 10.60 -12.26
N LYS A 17 -9.64 10.80 -12.78
CA LYS A 17 -10.80 11.20 -11.96
C LYS A 17 -11.18 10.11 -10.95
N PHE A 18 -11.14 8.86 -11.37
CA PHE A 18 -11.40 7.72 -10.49
C PHE A 18 -10.38 7.63 -9.35
N MET A 19 -9.08 7.75 -9.65
CA MET A 19 -8.02 7.75 -8.64
C MET A 19 -8.15 8.92 -7.67
N ALA A 20 -8.51 10.11 -8.16
CA ALA A 20 -8.75 11.28 -7.30
C ALA A 20 -9.90 11.06 -6.29
N VAL A 21 -10.97 10.35 -6.66
CA VAL A 21 -12.05 10.00 -5.73
C VAL A 21 -11.56 9.00 -4.68
N LEU A 22 -10.83 7.97 -5.10
CA LEU A 22 -10.27 6.98 -4.17
C LEU A 22 -9.34 7.63 -3.15
N ASP A 23 -8.50 8.57 -3.60
CA ASP A 23 -7.57 9.28 -2.71
C ASP A 23 -8.31 10.20 -1.73
N LYS A 24 -9.38 10.87 -2.14
CA LYS A 24 -10.23 11.65 -1.22
C LYS A 24 -10.84 10.79 -0.12
N ILE A 25 -11.30 9.58 -0.47
CA ILE A 25 -11.87 8.66 0.52
C ILE A 25 -10.78 8.15 1.48
N LYS A 26 -9.62 7.74 0.94
CA LYS A 26 -8.47 7.31 1.75
C LYS A 26 -7.95 8.43 2.67
N GLY A 27 -7.97 9.68 2.24
CA GLY A 27 -7.57 10.83 3.05
C GLY A 27 -8.54 11.10 4.21
N ARG A 28 -9.84 10.89 4.02
CA ARG A 28 -10.87 11.14 5.05
C ARG A 28 -10.92 10.05 6.12
N TRP A 29 -10.76 8.78 5.73
CA TRP A 29 -10.99 7.63 6.62
C TRP A 29 -9.72 6.85 6.96
N GLY A 30 -8.60 7.17 6.31
CA GLY A 30 -7.30 6.56 6.55
C GLY A 30 -6.98 5.38 5.62
N ARG A 31 -5.74 4.89 5.74
CA ARG A 31 -5.19 3.78 4.97
C ARG A 31 -5.92 2.48 5.34
N GLY A 32 -6.39 1.74 4.32
CA GLY A 32 -7.11 0.47 4.51
C GLY A 32 -8.63 0.56 4.42
N THR A 33 -9.21 1.77 4.30
CA THR A 33 -10.67 1.95 4.21
C THR A 33 -11.28 1.37 2.94
N LEU A 34 -10.60 1.51 1.80
CA LEU A 34 -11.04 0.96 0.52
C LEU A 34 -10.00 -0.02 -0.02
N ARG A 35 -10.49 -1.14 -0.53
CA ARG A 35 -9.69 -2.18 -1.18
C ARG A 35 -10.36 -2.57 -2.50
N ALA A 36 -9.57 -2.74 -3.55
CA ALA A 36 -10.09 -3.25 -4.81
C ALA A 36 -10.60 -4.68 -4.61
N ALA A 37 -11.83 -4.96 -5.03
CA ALA A 37 -12.45 -6.29 -4.90
C ALA A 37 -11.69 -7.37 -5.71
N SER A 38 -10.96 -6.96 -6.76
CA SER A 38 -10.10 -7.83 -7.54
C SER A 38 -8.84 -8.28 -6.80
N VAL A 39 -8.48 -7.63 -5.68
CA VAL A 39 -7.33 -8.01 -4.87
C VAL A 39 -7.84 -8.93 -3.75
N PRO A 40 -7.35 -10.18 -3.62
CA PRO A 40 -7.70 -11.08 -2.52
C PRO A 40 -7.03 -10.64 -1.21
N SER A 41 -7.63 -10.93 -0.05
CA SER A 41 -7.19 -10.44 1.27
C SER A 41 -5.71 -10.73 1.55
N ASN A 42 -5.25 -11.92 1.17
CA ASN A 42 -3.86 -12.34 1.19
C ASN A 42 -3.40 -12.66 -0.24
N PRO A 43 -2.88 -11.69 -1.00
CA PRO A 43 -2.39 -11.95 -2.35
C PRO A 43 -1.01 -12.62 -2.29
N ASP A 44 -0.82 -13.69 -3.06
CA ASP A 44 0.46 -14.40 -3.15
C ASP A 44 1.60 -13.52 -3.71
N TRP A 45 1.24 -12.45 -4.43
CA TRP A 45 2.14 -11.43 -4.97
C TRP A 45 2.31 -10.22 -4.03
N ALA A 46 1.85 -10.30 -2.78
CA ALA A 46 2.16 -9.29 -1.78
C ALA A 46 3.68 -9.14 -1.60
N MET A 47 4.13 -7.95 -1.20
CA MET A 47 5.54 -7.74 -0.90
C MET A 47 5.99 -8.70 0.21
N ARG A 48 6.93 -9.60 -0.14
CA ARG A 48 7.41 -10.65 0.76
C ARG A 48 8.22 -10.02 1.91
N GLN A 49 7.73 -10.18 3.13
CA GLN A 49 8.29 -9.56 4.35
C GLN A 49 8.83 -10.59 5.37
N GLU A 50 9.22 -11.77 4.90
CA GLU A 50 9.68 -12.88 5.77
C GLU A 50 10.96 -12.59 6.56
N MET A 51 11.77 -11.63 6.13
CA MET A 51 13.04 -11.25 6.77
C MET A 51 13.01 -9.83 7.34
N MET A 52 11.90 -9.39 7.94
CA MET A 52 11.88 -8.11 8.63
C MET A 52 12.70 -8.16 9.92
N SER A 53 13.60 -7.19 10.10
CA SER A 53 14.31 -7.00 11.36
C SER A 53 13.34 -6.56 12.46
N GLN A 54 13.65 -6.97 13.69
CA GLN A 54 12.89 -6.54 14.86
C GLN A 54 13.02 -5.02 15.02
N SER A 55 11.87 -4.35 15.09
CA SER A 55 11.71 -2.91 15.14
C SER A 55 11.74 -2.40 16.59
N PHE A 56 12.81 -2.74 17.32
CA PHE A 56 12.94 -2.47 18.75
C PHE A 56 12.75 -0.99 19.15
N THR A 57 13.00 -0.04 18.24
CA THR A 57 12.88 1.40 18.52
C THR A 57 11.52 2.00 18.18
N THR A 58 10.69 1.29 17.41
CA THR A 58 9.42 1.83 16.87
C THR A 58 8.21 0.96 17.18
N ARG A 59 8.41 -0.23 17.75
CA ARG A 59 7.35 -1.20 18.08
C ARG A 59 7.57 -1.80 19.46
N LEU A 60 6.79 -1.32 20.43
CA LEU A 60 6.87 -1.73 21.84
C LEU A 60 6.50 -3.21 22.05
N ASP A 61 5.64 -3.76 21.19
CA ASP A 61 5.26 -5.17 21.15
C ASP A 61 6.42 -6.11 20.79
N GLN A 62 7.51 -5.57 20.23
CA GLN A 62 8.71 -6.33 19.86
C GLN A 62 9.84 -6.19 20.89
N LEU A 63 9.62 -5.46 21.99
CA LEU A 63 10.58 -5.34 23.08
C LEU A 63 10.55 -6.60 23.96
N TRP A 64 11.72 -7.02 24.43
CA TRP A 64 11.81 -8.12 25.36
C TRP A 64 11.35 -7.68 26.75
N THR A 65 10.43 -8.43 27.35
CA THR A 65 9.91 -8.17 28.70
C THR A 65 10.71 -8.98 29.72
N VAL A 66 11.37 -8.29 30.65
CA VAL A 66 12.07 -8.91 31.78
C VAL A 66 11.21 -8.70 33.02
N GLN A 67 10.94 -9.77 33.76
CA GLN A 67 10.27 -9.71 35.06
C GLN A 67 11.32 -9.79 36.18
N SER A 68 11.22 -8.90 37.17
CA SER A 68 12.00 -8.97 38.41
C SER A 68 11.12 -9.44 39.56
N ARG A 69 11.71 -10.23 40.48
CA ARG A 69 11.06 -10.82 41.65
C ARG A 69 10.88 -9.82 42.80
#